data_AF-A0A2C1YVF2-F1
#
_entry.id   AF-A0A2C1YVF2-F1
#
_cell.length_a   1.000
_cell.length_b   1.000
_cell.length_c   1.000
_cell.angle_alpha   90.00
_cell.angle_beta   90.00
_cell.angle_gamma   90.00
#
_symmetry.space_group_name_H-M   'P 1'
#
loop_
_entity.id
_entity.type
_entity.pdbx_description
1 polymer ?
#
loop_
_entity_poly.entity_id
_entity_poly.type
_entity_poly.pdbx_seq_one_letter_code
_entity_poly.pdbx_strand_id
1 'polypeptide(L)' 'MKLELRNRGTKVNHMKVQRIMNKLELKGDKYRRKSRKYSSYSGTTGTVAKNRINRRFHTNVSHQKLTTDISEFKC' A
#
# COMPACT_ATOMS: atom_id res chain seq x y z
N MET A 1 -15.71 -17.94 -11.06
CA MET A 1 -17.17 -17.93 -10.89
C MET A 1 -17.90 -17.28 -12.07
N LYS A 2 -17.72 -15.99 -12.38
CA LYS A 2 -18.42 -15.35 -13.53
C LYS A 2 -18.15 -16.05 -14.88
N LEU A 3 -16.89 -16.39 -15.15
CA LEU A 3 -16.50 -17.07 -16.39
C LEU A 3 -17.12 -18.46 -16.50
N GLU A 4 -17.06 -19.23 -15.41
CA GLU A 4 -17.63 -20.58 -15.32
C GLU A 4 -19.15 -20.60 -15.51
N LEU A 5 -19.87 -19.64 -14.92
CA LEU A 5 -21.33 -19.49 -15.15
C LEU A 5 -21.65 -19.16 -16.61
N ARG A 6 -20.81 -18.34 -17.27
CA ARG A 6 -20.98 -18.01 -18.68
C ARG A 6 -20.72 -19.24 -19.58
N ASN A 7 -19.75 -20.07 -19.24
CA ASN A 7 -19.47 -21.33 -19.95
C ASN A 7 -20.64 -22.33 -19.82
N ARG A 8 -21.36 -22.29 -18.69
CA ARG A 8 -22.60 -23.05 -18.46
C ARG A 8 -23.86 -22.36 -19.03
N GLY A 9 -23.71 -21.35 -19.89
CA GLY A 9 -24.81 -20.63 -20.53
C GLY A 9 -25.57 -19.65 -19.63
N THR A 10 -25.18 -19.50 -18.35
CA THR A 10 -25.87 -18.62 -17.40
C THR A 10 -25.27 -17.22 -17.42
N LYS A 11 -25.99 -16.26 -18.03
CA LYS A 11 -25.56 -14.86 -18.14
C LYS A 11 -25.96 -14.09 -16.88
N VAL A 12 -25.07 -14.06 -15.89
CA VAL A 12 -25.32 -13.41 -14.59
C VAL A 12 -24.41 -12.18 -14.41
N ASN A 13 -24.97 -11.07 -13.91
CA ASN A 13 -24.17 -9.89 -13.56
C ASN A 13 -23.19 -10.22 -12.42
N HIS A 14 -21.98 -9.69 -12.51
CA HIS A 14 -20.92 -9.90 -11.52
C HIS A 14 -21.33 -9.42 -10.11
N MET A 15 -22.15 -8.37 -10.00
CA MET A 15 -22.66 -7.87 -8.71
C MET A 15 -23.56 -8.89 -8.01
N LYS A 16 -24.39 -9.62 -8.76
CA LYS A 16 -25.27 -10.66 -8.22
C LYS A 16 -24.46 -11.84 -7.70
N VAL A 17 -23.44 -12.25 -8.45
CA VAL A 17 -22.50 -13.30 -8.02
C VAL A 17 -21.78 -12.88 -6.74
N GLN A 18 -21.27 -11.64 -6.68
CA GLN A 18 -20.58 -11.12 -5.50
C GLN A 18 -21.48 -11.05 -4.26
N ARG A 19 -22.73 -10.61 -4.42
CA ARG A 19 -23.72 -10.56 -3.32
C ARG A 19 -24.02 -11.95 -2.76
N ILE A 20 -24.19 -12.96 -3.62
CA ILE A 20 -24.42 -14.35 -3.21
C ILE A 20 -23.19 -14.93 -2.52
N MET A 21 -21.99 -14.71 -3.06
CA MET A 21 -20.75 -15.16 -2.43
C MET A 21 -20.54 -14.56 -1.04
N ASN A 22 -20.90 -13.29 -0.84
CA ASN A 22 -20.84 -12.65 0.47
C ASN A 22 -21.89 -13.25 1.43
N LYS A 23 -23.13 -13.48 0.95
CA LYS A 23 -24.21 -14.06 1.78
C LYS A 23 -23.90 -15.49 2.24
N LEU A 24 -23.18 -16.25 1.42
CA LEU A 24 -22.79 -17.63 1.70
C LEU A 24 -21.39 -17.74 2.33
N GLU A 25 -20.75 -16.61 2.66
CA GLU A 25 -19.39 -16.55 3.24
C GLU A 25 -18.31 -17.31 2.41
N LEU A 26 -18.55 -17.49 1.11
CA LEU A 26 -17.66 -18.22 0.19
C LEU A 26 -16.44 -17.39 -0.25
N LYS A 27 -16.25 -16.23 0.36
CA LYS A 27 -15.16 -15.32 0.00
C LYS A 27 -13.90 -15.71 0.80
N GLY A 28 -12.90 -16.22 0.10
CA GLY A 28 -11.62 -16.55 0.72
C GLY A 28 -10.87 -15.31 1.22
N ASP A 29 -11.01 -14.97 2.51
CA ASP A 29 -10.22 -13.90 3.14
C ASP A 29 -8.74 -14.29 3.36
N LYS A 30 -8.43 -15.59 3.28
CA LYS A 30 -7.08 -16.16 3.49
C LYS A 30 -6.02 -15.58 2.55
N TYR A 31 -6.39 -15.26 1.31
CA TYR A 31 -5.47 -14.74 0.27
C TYR A 31 -5.47 -13.21 0.15
N ARG A 32 -6.33 -12.51 0.90
CA ARG A 32 -6.42 -11.05 0.88
C ARG A 32 -5.26 -10.39 1.63
N ARG A 33 -4.65 -11.12 2.58
CA ARG A 33 -3.38 -10.74 3.20
C ARG A 33 -2.25 -11.04 2.22
N LYS A 34 -2.17 -10.24 1.14
CA LYS A 34 -1.00 -10.20 0.27
C LYS A 34 0.23 -10.01 1.16
N SER A 35 1.16 -10.95 1.03
CA SER A 35 2.60 -10.84 1.25
C SER A 35 3.03 -9.54 1.93
N ARG A 36 3.61 -9.66 3.14
CA ARG A 36 4.32 -8.59 3.84
C ARG A 36 5.04 -7.73 2.80
N LYS A 37 4.74 -6.42 2.76
CA LYS A 37 5.54 -5.48 1.95
C LYS A 37 7.00 -5.73 2.33
N TYR A 38 7.86 -5.95 1.33
CA TYR A 38 9.29 -6.04 1.57
C TYR A 38 9.73 -4.77 2.30
N SER A 39 10.37 -4.95 3.44
CA SER A 39 10.91 -3.89 4.28
C SER A 39 12.34 -4.28 4.58
N SER A 40 13.29 -3.69 3.86
CA SER A 40 14.72 -3.75 4.20
C SER A 40 15.05 -2.93 5.45
N TYR A 41 14.12 -2.08 5.89
CA TYR A 41 14.27 -1.28 7.10
C TYR A 41 14.35 -2.20 8.33
N SER A 42 15.54 -2.28 8.90
CA SER A 42 15.89 -3.09 10.08
C SER A 42 15.55 -2.41 11.41
N GLY A 43 14.80 -1.29 11.38
CA GLY A 43 14.52 -0.46 12.55
C GLY A 43 15.52 0.68 12.71
N THR A 44 15.58 1.26 13.91
CA THR A 44 16.52 2.35 14.24
C THR A 44 17.92 1.77 14.45
N THR A 45 18.62 1.44 13.37
CA THR A 45 20.00 0.96 13.45
C THR A 45 20.98 2.14 13.48
N GLY A 46 21.79 2.23 14.53
CA GLY A 46 22.82 3.26 14.70
C GLY A 46 22.40 4.47 15.54
N THR A 47 23.29 5.46 15.66
CA THR A 47 23.03 6.71 16.38
C THR A 47 22.20 7.65 15.53
N VAL A 48 20.96 7.94 15.94
CA VAL A 48 20.10 8.93 15.28
C VAL A 48 20.61 10.34 15.56
N ALA A 49 20.94 11.09 14.52
CA ALA A 49 21.30 12.49 14.65
C ALA A 49 20.10 13.33 15.13
N LYS A 50 20.35 14.32 15.99
CA LYS A 50 19.30 15.23 16.50
C LYS A 50 18.64 15.98 15.35
N ASN A 51 17.31 16.10 15.37
CA ASN A 51 16.56 16.89 14.39
C ASN A 51 16.83 18.40 14.57
N ARG A 52 17.79 18.93 13.79
CA ARG A 52 18.18 20.36 13.85
C ARG A 52 17.15 21.29 13.19
N ILE A 53 16.39 20.78 12.23
CA ILE A 53 15.43 21.56 11.44
C ILE A 53 14.18 21.84 12.26
N ASN A 54 13.62 20.82 12.91
CA ASN A 54 12.42 20.92 13.75
C ASN A 54 11.30 21.76 13.08
N ARG A 55 10.99 21.43 11.81
CA ARG A 55 10.01 22.13 10.95
C ARG A 55 10.31 23.62 10.66
N ARG A 56 11.52 24.12 10.96
CA ARG A 56 11.95 25.49 10.61
C ARG A 56 12.56 25.50 9.21
N PHE A 57 11.73 25.65 8.19
CA PHE A 57 12.20 25.70 6.80
C PHE A 57 12.63 27.10 6.35
N HIS A 58 12.03 28.14 6.91
CA HIS A 58 12.33 29.52 6.52
C HIS A 58 13.62 30.05 7.19
N THR A 59 14.39 30.83 6.44
CA THR A 59 15.61 31.54 6.88
C THR A 59 15.76 32.84 6.10
N ASN A 60 16.33 33.86 6.75
CA ASN A 60 16.59 35.16 6.12
C ASN A 60 17.90 35.17 5.33
N VAL A 61 18.80 34.22 5.61
CA VAL A 61 20.11 34.10 4.96
C VAL A 61 20.08 32.96 3.96
N SER A 62 20.56 33.22 2.74
CA SER A 62 20.70 32.20 1.70
C SER A 62 21.62 31.07 2.15
N HIS A 63 21.29 29.84 1.78
CA HIS A 63 22.06 28.62 2.10
C HIS A 63 22.26 28.32 3.59
N GLN A 64 21.53 28.99 4.50
CA GLN A 64 21.61 28.71 5.94
C GLN A 64 21.10 27.30 6.30
N LYS A 65 20.20 26.74 5.48
CA LYS A 65 19.67 25.39 5.62
C LYS A 65 19.71 24.70 4.26
N LEU A 66 20.35 23.53 4.20
CA LEU A 66 20.36 22.67 3.03
C LEU A 66 19.87 21.29 3.45
N THR A 67 18.90 20.76 2.71
CA THR A 67 18.28 19.47 2.97
C THR A 67 18.31 18.62 1.72
N THR A 68 18.61 17.34 1.89
CA THR A 68 18.52 16.34 0.83
C THR A 68 17.45 15.31 1.22
N ASP A 69 16.64 14.90 0.25
CA ASP A 69 15.62 13.86 0.42
C ASP A 69 15.97 12.67 -0.49
N ILE A 70 15.63 11.47 -0.05
CA ILE A 70 15.79 10.23 -0.84
C ILE A 70 14.39 9.78 -1.24
N SER A 71 14.09 9.86 -2.54
CA SER A 71 12.84 9.37 -3.11
C SER A 71 13.07 8.05 -3.83
N GLU A 72 12.36 7.00 -3.42
CA GLU A 72 12.37 5.71 -4.10
C GLU A 72 11.45 5.75 -5.32
N PHE A 73 12.01 5.53 -6.51
CA PHE A 73 11.25 5.36 -7.74
C PHE A 73 11.04 3.88 -8.03
N LYS A 74 9.80 3.49 -8.30
CA LYS A 74 9.49 2.15 -8.79
C LYS A 74 9.68 2.13 -10.31
N CYS A 75 10.67 1.38 -10.77
CA CYS A 75 10.77 0.98 -12.17
C CYS A 75 9.92 -0.27 -12.41
#